data_AF-A0A9D0YGD1-F1
#
_entry.id   AF-A0A9D0YGD1-F1
#
_cell.length_a   1.000
_cell.length_b   1.000
_cell.length_c   1.000
_cell.angle_alpha   90.00
_cell.angle_beta   90.00
_cell.angle_gamma   90.00
#
_symmetry.space_group_name_H-M   'P 1'
#
loop_
_entity.id
_entity.type
_entity.pdbx_description
1 polymer ?
#
loop_
_entity_poly.entity_id
_entity_poly.type
_entity_poly.pdbx_seq_one_letter_code
_entity_poly.pdbx_strand_id
1 'polypeptide(L)'
;MKFLTTALLFLSSFTTVLAQVISIPDGIQPPAGHTQLITTHAKGAQIYQCMLLDNQYRWHLTGPDATLFNEQGAIVGSHSTGPQWKYRDGSVVTGRLVKKTNATHKTAAPWLLVQGLAHSGTGLFATVSFINRINTQGGVKPNIPCNSNHLGSEQAVPYQADYRFYSKQTE
;
A
#
# COMPACT_ATOMS: atom_id res chain seq x y z
N MET A 1 21.88 -60.29 20.26
CA MET A 1 21.05 -59.17 20.78
C MET A 1 20.51 -58.42 19.56
N LYS A 2 19.22 -58.59 19.23
CA LYS A 2 18.56 -58.00 18.04
C LYS A 2 17.88 -56.70 18.47
N PHE A 3 18.25 -55.55 17.90
CA PHE A 3 17.55 -54.30 18.12
C PHE A 3 16.50 -54.09 17.03
N LEU A 4 15.23 -53.98 17.45
CA LEU A 4 14.06 -53.70 16.62
C LEU A 4 13.97 -52.18 16.40
N THR A 5 13.99 -51.73 15.14
CA THR A 5 13.76 -50.34 14.76
C THR A 5 12.27 -50.10 14.52
N THR A 6 11.63 -49.31 15.38
CA THR A 6 10.23 -48.87 15.18
C THR A 6 10.24 -47.53 14.43
N ALA A 7 9.69 -47.52 13.20
CA ALA A 7 9.53 -46.29 12.42
C ALA A 7 8.20 -45.61 12.79
N LEU A 8 8.27 -44.40 13.34
CA LEU A 8 7.12 -43.52 13.54
C LEU A 8 6.79 -42.80 12.22
N LEU A 9 5.63 -43.06 11.65
CA LEU A 9 5.06 -42.31 10.52
C LEU A 9 4.31 -41.08 11.06
N PHE A 10 4.86 -39.88 10.85
CA PHE A 10 4.16 -38.62 11.10
C PHE A 10 3.23 -38.30 9.92
N LEU A 11 1.91 -38.35 10.13
CA LEU A 11 0.94 -37.80 9.18
C LEU A 11 0.92 -36.26 9.31
N SER A 12 1.54 -35.59 8.34
CA SER A 12 1.44 -34.13 8.18
C SER A 12 0.04 -33.74 7.69
N SER A 13 -0.73 -33.05 8.52
CA SER A 13 -1.99 -32.44 8.12
C SER A 13 -1.70 -31.12 7.38
N PHE A 14 -1.93 -31.10 6.07
CA PHE A 14 -1.85 -29.86 5.29
C PHE A 14 -3.06 -28.97 5.60
N THR A 15 -2.87 -27.96 6.43
CA THR A 15 -3.84 -26.88 6.61
C THR A 15 -3.82 -25.99 5.37
N THR A 16 -4.88 -26.07 4.56
CA THR A 16 -5.08 -25.17 3.42
C THR A 16 -5.45 -23.79 3.96
N VAL A 17 -4.56 -22.81 3.78
CA VAL A 17 -4.86 -21.41 4.09
C VAL A 17 -5.71 -20.85 2.94
N LEU A 18 -6.99 -20.59 3.19
CA LEU A 18 -7.85 -19.89 2.24
C LEU A 18 -7.40 -18.42 2.13
N ALA A 19 -6.97 -18.01 0.94
CA ALA A 19 -6.69 -16.60 0.66
C ALA A 19 -8.00 -15.81 0.69
N GLN A 20 -8.13 -14.88 1.64
CA GLN A 20 -9.30 -14.02 1.75
C GLN A 20 -9.30 -13.01 0.60
N VAL A 21 -10.34 -13.04 -0.24
CA VAL A 21 -10.52 -12.05 -1.32
C VAL A 21 -10.86 -10.70 -0.68
N ILE A 22 -9.94 -9.74 -0.76
CA ILE A 22 -10.21 -8.36 -0.31
C ILE A 22 -11.15 -7.69 -1.30
N SER A 23 -12.37 -7.38 -0.84
CA SER A 23 -13.34 -6.57 -1.58
C SER A 23 -13.06 -5.08 -1.40
N ILE A 24 -13.31 -4.31 -2.46
CA ILE A 24 -13.24 -2.84 -2.39
C ILE A 24 -14.59 -2.33 -1.86
N PRO A 25 -14.62 -1.50 -0.81
CA PRO A 25 -15.86 -0.91 -0.31
C PRO A 25 -16.47 0.06 -1.34
N ASP A 26 -17.79 0.10 -1.43
CA ASP A 26 -18.55 0.92 -2.40
C ASP A 26 -18.10 2.39 -2.43
N GLY A 27 -17.79 2.95 -1.25
CA GLY A 27 -17.37 4.34 -1.11
C GLY A 27 -16.05 4.68 -1.81
N ILE A 28 -15.23 3.70 -2.19
CA ILE A 28 -13.94 3.90 -2.87
C ILE A 28 -13.80 3.05 -4.14
N GLN A 29 -14.89 2.55 -4.72
CA GLN A 29 -14.84 1.89 -6.02
C GLN A 29 -14.36 2.86 -7.10
N PRO A 30 -13.56 2.41 -8.09
CA PRO A 30 -13.31 3.21 -9.28
C PRO A 30 -14.64 3.46 -10.02
N PRO A 31 -14.78 4.58 -10.74
CA PRO A 31 -15.98 4.83 -11.53
C PRO A 31 -16.23 3.72 -12.56
N ALA A 32 -17.49 3.57 -13.00
CA ALA A 32 -17.83 2.65 -14.09
C ALA A 32 -16.99 2.91 -15.36
N GLY A 33 -16.80 1.88 -16.18
CA GLY A 33 -15.99 1.97 -17.41
C GLY A 33 -14.49 1.90 -17.17
N HIS A 34 -14.05 1.32 -16.04
CA HIS A 34 -12.64 1.11 -15.73
C HIS A 34 -12.34 -0.38 -15.46
N THR A 35 -11.23 -0.88 -15.99
CA THR A 35 -10.78 -2.27 -15.83
C THR A 35 -9.47 -2.31 -15.06
N GLN A 36 -9.32 -3.30 -14.17
CA GLN A 36 -8.08 -3.51 -13.43
C GLN A 36 -6.96 -3.97 -14.37
N LEU A 37 -5.82 -3.28 -14.31
CA LEU A 37 -4.59 -3.64 -15.02
C LEU A 37 -3.72 -4.60 -14.22
N ILE A 38 -3.44 -4.26 -12.97
CA ILE A 38 -2.53 -5.02 -12.10
C ILE A 38 -2.84 -4.78 -10.62
N THR A 39 -2.50 -5.75 -9.79
CA THR A 39 -2.35 -5.58 -8.34
C THR A 39 -0.87 -5.64 -7.97
N THR A 40 -0.40 -4.72 -7.14
CA THR A 40 0.94 -4.81 -6.52
C THR A 40 0.82 -4.75 -5.01
N HIS A 41 1.69 -5.49 -4.33
CA HIS A 41 1.84 -5.39 -2.88
C HIS A 41 2.94 -4.37 -2.56
N ALA A 42 2.76 -3.53 -1.56
CA ALA A 42 3.71 -2.51 -1.17
C ALA A 42 4.22 -2.73 0.25
N LYS A 43 5.53 -2.54 0.45
CA LYS A 43 6.17 -2.50 1.77
C LYS A 43 7.10 -1.30 1.86
N GLY A 44 7.05 -0.60 2.99
CA GLY A 44 7.90 0.55 3.26
C GLY A 44 7.44 1.31 4.48
N ALA A 45 7.42 2.64 4.39
CA ALA A 45 7.03 3.52 5.47
C ALA A 45 6.08 4.64 5.01
N GLN A 46 5.32 5.16 5.97
CA GLN A 46 4.76 6.51 5.91
C GLN A 46 5.68 7.40 6.73
N ILE A 47 6.18 8.48 6.12
CA ILE A 47 7.12 9.42 6.74
C ILE A 47 6.32 10.53 7.40
N TYR A 48 6.52 10.72 8.71
CA TYR A 48 5.92 11.78 9.48
C TYR A 48 6.99 12.75 9.96
N GLN A 49 6.70 14.04 9.92
CA GLN A 49 7.52 15.07 10.54
C GLN A 49 6.75 15.75 11.67
N CYS A 50 7.41 15.98 12.81
CA CYS A 50 6.81 16.75 13.89
C CYS A 50 6.89 18.24 13.52
N MET A 51 5.74 18.86 13.30
CA MET A 51 5.62 20.25 12.86
C MET A 51 4.80 21.07 13.85
N LEU A 52 5.07 22.37 13.92
CA LEU A 52 4.20 23.35 14.56
C LEU A 52 3.23 23.90 13.49
N LEU A 53 1.96 23.49 13.55
CA LEU A 53 0.91 23.91 12.62
C LEU A 53 -0.25 24.47 13.45
N ASP A 54 -0.74 25.67 13.10
CA ASP A 54 -1.82 26.35 13.82
C ASP A 54 -1.55 26.47 15.34
N ASN A 55 -0.30 26.78 15.71
CA ASN A 55 0.22 26.82 17.08
C ASN A 55 0.10 25.50 17.87
N GLN A 56 -0.05 24.36 17.18
CA GLN A 56 -0.08 23.02 17.77
C GLN A 56 1.01 22.13 17.18
N TYR A 57 1.76 21.47 18.06
CA TYR A 57 2.70 20.42 17.66
C TYR A 57 1.93 19.17 17.22
N ARG A 58 2.17 18.72 16.00
CA ARG A 58 1.55 17.51 15.47
C ARG A 58 2.47 16.78 14.49
N TRP A 59 2.35 15.46 14.49
CA TRP A 59 2.90 14.63 13.42
C TRP A 59 2.13 14.91 12.12
N HIS A 60 2.82 15.51 11.16
CA HIS A 60 2.33 15.76 9.81
C HIS A 60 2.85 14.66 8.88
N LEU A 61 1.97 14.08 8.06
CA LEU A 61 2.36 13.07 7.08
C LEU A 61 3.02 13.77 5.88
N THR A 62 4.31 13.57 5.66
CA THR A 62 5.05 14.17 4.54
C THR A 62 4.94 13.33 3.27
N GLY A 63 4.82 12.01 3.40
CA GLY A 63 4.53 11.13 2.27
C GLY A 63 4.92 9.68 2.51
N PRO A 64 4.64 8.82 1.53
CA PRO A 64 5.09 7.43 1.53
C PRO A 64 6.51 7.30 0.99
N ASP A 65 7.20 6.25 1.44
CA ASP A 65 8.37 5.67 0.78
C ASP A 65 8.19 4.15 0.79
N ALA A 66 7.87 3.56 -0.36
CA ALA A 66 7.58 2.13 -0.43
C ALA A 66 8.02 1.48 -1.74
N THR A 67 8.43 0.23 -1.64
CA THR A 67 8.73 -0.65 -2.77
C THR A 67 7.47 -1.43 -3.15
N LEU A 68 7.24 -1.58 -4.46
CA LEU A 68 6.14 -2.36 -5.02
C LEU A 68 6.64 -3.74 -5.45
N PHE A 69 5.86 -4.75 -5.15
CA PHE A 69 6.12 -6.17 -5.41
C PHE A 69 4.96 -6.78 -6.20
N ASN A 70 5.27 -7.72 -7.10
CA ASN A 70 4.24 -8.57 -7.71
C ASN A 70 3.87 -9.75 -6.78
N GLU A 71 2.97 -10.61 -7.25
CA GLU A 71 2.50 -11.79 -6.51
C GLU A 71 3.63 -12.79 -6.20
N GLN A 72 4.68 -12.84 -7.03
CA GLN A 72 5.85 -13.69 -6.82
C GLN A 72 6.88 -13.06 -5.86
N GLY A 73 6.60 -11.86 -5.32
CA GLY A 73 7.50 -11.13 -4.43
C GLY A 73 8.67 -10.45 -5.13
N ALA A 74 8.66 -10.36 -6.47
CA ALA A 74 9.67 -9.63 -7.23
C ALA A 74 9.38 -8.13 -7.18
N ILE A 75 10.43 -7.31 -7.07
CA ILE A 75 10.32 -5.85 -7.13
C ILE A 75 9.85 -5.43 -8.53
N VAL A 76 8.81 -4.61 -8.58
CA VAL A 76 8.21 -4.11 -9.83
C VAL A 76 8.06 -2.59 -9.87
N GLY A 77 8.42 -1.88 -8.81
CA GLY A 77 8.31 -0.43 -8.80
C GLY A 77 8.48 0.20 -7.43
N SER A 78 8.10 1.47 -7.33
CA SER A 78 8.12 2.25 -6.09
C SER A 78 6.92 3.19 -5.99
N HIS A 79 6.65 3.63 -4.76
CA HIS A 79 5.65 4.62 -4.41
C HIS A 79 6.25 5.69 -3.50
N SER A 80 6.08 6.96 -3.87
CA SER A 80 6.74 8.09 -3.21
C SER A 80 5.81 9.30 -3.05
N THR A 81 6.30 10.33 -2.36
CA THR A 81 5.64 11.65 -2.18
C THR A 81 5.16 12.23 -3.52
N GLY A 82 3.95 12.81 -3.53
CA GLY A 82 3.32 13.30 -4.75
C GLY A 82 1.79 13.14 -4.77
N PRO A 83 1.22 12.06 -4.23
CA PRO A 83 1.71 10.68 -4.33
C PRO A 83 2.01 10.26 -5.78
N GLN A 84 3.10 9.50 -5.97
CA GLN A 84 3.53 9.00 -7.27
C GLN A 84 3.79 7.49 -7.22
N TRP A 85 3.53 6.79 -8.33
CA TRP A 85 3.92 5.40 -8.53
C TRP A 85 4.77 5.28 -9.77
N LYS A 86 5.91 4.60 -9.67
CA LYS A 86 6.81 4.28 -10.78
C LYS A 86 6.84 2.77 -10.97
N TYR A 87 6.67 2.31 -12.20
CA TYR A 87 6.79 0.90 -12.55
C TYR A 87 8.18 0.60 -13.13
N ARG A 88 8.57 -0.67 -13.14
CA ARG A 88 9.90 -1.13 -13.59
C ARG A 88 10.21 -0.87 -15.06
N ASP A 89 9.19 -0.65 -15.90
CA ASP A 89 9.36 -0.24 -17.29
C ASP A 89 9.63 1.28 -17.45
N GLY A 90 9.75 2.00 -16.33
CA GLY A 90 10.02 3.43 -16.28
C GLY A 90 8.77 4.30 -16.37
N SER A 91 7.59 3.73 -16.59
CA SER A 91 6.34 4.51 -16.59
C SER A 91 5.97 4.99 -15.19
N VAL A 92 5.37 6.18 -15.13
CA VAL A 92 5.04 6.87 -13.89
C VAL A 92 3.61 7.39 -13.95
N VAL A 93 2.89 7.28 -12.84
CA VAL A 93 1.62 7.96 -12.61
C VAL A 93 1.69 8.76 -11.32
N THR A 94 1.29 10.04 -11.39
CA THR A 94 1.09 10.89 -10.22
C THR A 94 -0.40 11.07 -10.00
N GLY A 95 -0.85 10.95 -8.75
CA GLY A 95 -2.28 10.90 -8.44
C GLY A 95 -2.73 11.89 -7.38
N ARG A 96 -4.06 12.05 -7.27
CA ARG A 96 -4.72 12.86 -6.25
C ARG A 96 -5.76 12.03 -5.51
N LEU A 97 -5.81 12.19 -4.19
CA LEU A 97 -6.85 11.58 -3.36
C LEU A 97 -8.25 12.05 -3.80
N VAL A 98 -9.13 11.09 -4.11
CA VAL A 98 -10.55 11.34 -4.39
C VAL A 98 -11.37 11.10 -3.14
N LYS A 99 -11.21 9.91 -2.54
CA LYS A 99 -12.00 9.49 -1.38
C LYS A 99 -11.21 8.52 -0.52
N LYS A 100 -11.54 8.48 0.77
CA LYS A 100 -10.95 7.56 1.74
C LYS A 100 -12.04 6.89 2.57
N THR A 101 -11.74 5.69 3.04
CA THR A 101 -12.54 4.97 4.05
C THR A 101 -11.60 4.35 5.08
N ASN A 102 -12.13 4.05 6.26
CA ASN A 102 -11.35 3.39 7.30
C ASN A 102 -10.92 2.00 6.82
N ALA A 103 -9.69 1.62 7.13
CA ALA A 103 -9.21 0.26 6.94
C ALA A 103 -9.90 -0.70 7.92
N THR A 104 -9.92 -2.00 7.58
CA THR A 104 -10.40 -3.05 8.48
C THR A 104 -9.60 -3.08 9.79
N HIS A 105 -8.28 -2.86 9.72
CA HIS A 105 -7.43 -2.69 10.89
C HIS A 105 -7.52 -1.25 11.41
N LYS A 106 -8.02 -1.08 12.65
CA LYS A 106 -8.20 0.25 13.28
C LYS A 106 -6.91 1.07 13.41
N THR A 107 -5.76 0.41 13.41
CA THR A 107 -4.43 1.02 13.53
C THR A 107 -3.69 1.12 12.19
N ALA A 108 -4.39 0.99 11.07
CA ALA A 108 -3.82 1.10 9.75
C ALA A 108 -4.23 2.40 9.04
N ALA A 109 -3.38 2.86 8.12
CA ALA A 109 -3.67 3.99 7.26
C ALA A 109 -4.98 3.77 6.48
N PRO A 110 -5.78 4.81 6.17
CA PRO A 110 -7.05 4.64 5.47
C PRO A 110 -6.90 4.01 4.09
N TRP A 111 -7.92 3.27 3.66
CA TRP A 111 -8.05 2.83 2.26
C TRP A 111 -8.48 4.00 1.39
N LEU A 112 -7.97 4.05 0.16
CA LEU A 112 -8.13 5.19 -0.74
C LEU A 112 -8.67 4.79 -2.10
N LEU A 113 -9.38 5.74 -2.71
CA LEU A 113 -9.46 5.91 -4.14
C LEU A 113 -8.62 7.13 -4.54
N VAL A 114 -7.71 6.93 -5.49
CA VAL A 114 -6.84 7.95 -6.06
C VAL A 114 -7.12 8.05 -7.56
N GLN A 115 -7.19 9.27 -8.08
CA GLN A 115 -7.27 9.55 -9.52
C GLN A 115 -5.87 9.81 -10.07
N GLY A 116 -5.49 9.15 -11.16
CA GLY A 116 -4.28 9.46 -11.92
C GLY A 116 -4.45 10.75 -12.69
N LEU A 117 -3.52 11.71 -12.54
CA LEU A 117 -3.63 13.05 -13.11
C LEU A 117 -2.53 13.37 -14.13
N ALA A 118 -1.33 12.84 -13.90
CA ALA A 118 -0.18 13.09 -14.76
C ALA A 118 0.61 11.80 -14.94
N HIS A 119 1.15 11.65 -16.14
CA HIS A 119 1.80 10.43 -16.60
C HIS A 119 3.12 10.77 -17.29
N SER A 120 4.09 9.88 -17.16
CA SER A 120 5.28 9.91 -18.00
C SER A 120 5.71 8.50 -18.38
N GLY A 121 6.41 8.39 -19.52
CA GLY A 121 6.73 7.11 -20.14
C GLY A 121 5.53 6.48 -20.89
N THR A 122 5.79 5.36 -21.57
CA THR A 122 4.83 4.69 -22.45
C THR A 122 4.44 3.28 -21.98
N GLY A 123 4.84 2.92 -20.75
CA GLY A 123 4.63 1.61 -20.16
C GLY A 123 3.30 1.42 -19.45
N LEU A 124 3.23 0.41 -18.58
CA LEU A 124 2.03 -0.05 -17.88
C LEU A 124 1.27 1.07 -17.17
N PHE A 125 1.98 2.02 -16.54
CA PHE A 125 1.36 3.11 -15.80
C PHE A 125 0.91 4.29 -16.67
N ALA A 126 1.22 4.32 -17.98
CA ALA A 126 0.86 5.43 -18.86
C ALA A 126 -0.66 5.62 -19.04
N THR A 127 -1.46 4.58 -18.83
CA THR A 127 -2.93 4.60 -18.99
C THR A 127 -3.70 4.50 -17.67
N VAL A 128 -2.99 4.52 -16.53
CA VAL A 128 -3.61 4.40 -15.21
C VAL A 128 -4.45 5.64 -14.92
N SER A 129 -5.73 5.43 -14.69
CA SER A 129 -6.74 6.47 -14.45
C SER A 129 -7.21 6.51 -13.00
N PHE A 130 -7.26 5.34 -12.34
CA PHE A 130 -7.59 5.22 -10.93
C PHE A 130 -6.70 4.19 -10.25
N ILE A 131 -6.48 4.40 -8.95
CA ILE A 131 -5.70 3.51 -8.10
C ILE A 131 -6.46 3.35 -6.79
N ASN A 132 -6.69 2.11 -6.39
CA ASN A 132 -7.11 1.80 -5.03
C ASN A 132 -5.91 1.47 -4.16
N ARG A 133 -5.87 2.06 -2.97
CA ARG A 133 -5.05 1.57 -1.85
C ARG A 133 -5.96 0.80 -0.90
N ILE A 134 -5.71 -0.48 -0.70
CA ILE A 134 -6.49 -1.36 0.18
C ILE A 134 -5.58 -2.25 1.00
N ASN A 135 -6.17 -3.07 1.88
CA ASN A 135 -5.45 -4.05 2.70
C ASN A 135 -4.25 -3.45 3.48
N THR A 136 -4.40 -2.20 3.91
CA THR A 136 -3.35 -1.47 4.61
C THR A 136 -3.06 -2.07 5.99
N GLN A 137 -1.78 -2.08 6.37
CA GLN A 137 -1.31 -2.37 7.72
C GLN A 137 -0.32 -1.28 8.16
N GLY A 138 -0.43 -0.80 9.40
CA GLY A 138 0.44 0.26 9.92
C GLY A 138 0.28 1.62 9.19
N GLY A 139 1.33 2.44 9.20
CA GLY A 139 1.37 3.74 8.53
C GLY A 139 0.55 4.86 9.18
N VAL A 140 -0.02 4.66 10.36
CA VAL A 140 -0.62 5.74 11.16
C VAL A 140 0.45 6.56 11.87
N LYS A 141 0.11 7.77 12.35
CA LYS A 141 1.07 8.62 13.08
C LYS A 141 1.74 7.85 14.23
N PRO A 142 3.02 8.12 14.51
CA PRO A 142 3.75 7.39 15.56
C PRO A 142 3.14 7.66 16.94
N ASN A 143 3.23 6.67 17.82
CA ASN A 143 2.75 6.75 19.21
C ASN A 143 3.82 7.32 20.15
N ILE A 144 4.45 8.42 19.74
CA ILE A 144 5.38 9.20 20.56
C ILE A 144 4.94 10.67 20.54
N PRO A 145 5.22 11.44 21.61
CA PRO A 145 4.88 12.86 21.64
C PRO A 145 5.52 13.62 20.48
N CYS A 146 4.75 14.55 19.88
CA CYS A 146 5.30 15.65 19.09
C CYS A 146 5.13 16.91 19.93
N ASN A 147 6.24 17.54 20.30
CA ASN A 147 6.31 18.75 21.13
C ASN A 147 7.57 19.55 20.76
N SER A 148 7.88 20.62 21.50
CA SER A 148 9.05 21.48 21.24
C SER A 148 10.38 20.73 21.13
N ASN A 149 10.58 19.66 21.91
CA ASN A 149 11.82 18.88 21.89
C ASN A 149 11.93 17.96 20.67
N HIS A 150 10.83 17.77 19.93
CA HIS A 150 10.76 16.91 18.75
C HIS A 150 10.54 17.70 17.46
N LEU A 151 10.43 19.03 17.52
CA LEU A 151 10.16 19.87 16.34
C LEU A 151 11.20 19.61 15.24
N GLY A 152 10.73 19.30 14.03
CA GLY A 152 11.56 18.98 12.87
C GLY A 152 12.00 17.52 12.76
N SER A 153 11.84 16.72 13.82
CA SER A 153 12.18 15.29 13.77
C SER A 153 11.28 14.53 12.80
N GLU A 154 11.86 13.51 12.15
CA GLU A 154 11.15 12.61 11.25
C GLU A 154 11.00 11.22 11.86
N GLN A 155 9.91 10.54 11.51
CA GLN A 155 9.61 9.17 11.90
C GLN A 155 9.10 8.40 10.69
N ALA A 156 9.82 7.35 10.33
CA ALA A 156 9.39 6.37 9.35
C ALA A 156 8.52 5.31 10.03
N VAL A 157 7.20 5.37 9.83
CA VAL A 157 6.28 4.38 10.42
C VAL A 157 6.06 3.23 9.44
N PRO A 158 6.35 1.97 9.81
CA PRO A 158 6.17 0.82 8.94
C PRO A 158 4.76 0.74 8.36
N TYR A 159 4.69 0.42 7.07
CA TYR A 159 3.47 0.48 6.28
C TYR A 159 3.49 -0.60 5.19
N GLN A 160 2.35 -1.26 5.03
CA GLN A 160 2.07 -2.17 3.91
C GLN A 160 0.69 -1.87 3.33
N ALA A 161 0.50 -2.17 2.05
CA ALA A 161 -0.79 -2.08 1.37
C ALA A 161 -0.80 -2.85 0.05
N ASP A 162 -1.99 -3.10 -0.48
CA ASP A 162 -2.15 -3.54 -1.86
C ASP A 162 -2.66 -2.37 -2.72
N TYR A 163 -2.07 -2.20 -3.90
CA TYR A 163 -2.47 -1.23 -4.90
C TYR A 163 -3.10 -1.93 -6.10
N ARG A 164 -4.35 -1.57 -6.42
CA ARG A 164 -5.02 -2.00 -7.66
C ARG A 164 -5.06 -0.83 -8.62
N PHE A 165 -4.50 -1.01 -9.80
CA PHE A 165 -4.39 0.01 -10.83
C PHE A 165 -5.44 -0.24 -11.91
N TYR A 166 -6.08 0.82 -12.39
CA TYR A 166 -7.18 0.74 -13.35
C TYR A 166 -6.95 1.66 -14.54
N SER A 167 -7.27 1.20 -15.74
CA SER A 167 -7.38 2.03 -16.94
C SER A 167 -8.85 2.22 -17.31
N LYS A 168 -9.14 3.27 -18.09
CA LYS A 168 -10.43 3.40 -18.75
C LYS A 168 -10.57 2.28 -19.79
N GLN A 169 -11.75 1.67 -19.85
CA GLN A 169 -12.09 0.74 -20.92
C GLN A 169 -12.05 1.48 -22.25
N THR A 170 -11.23 0.98 -23.17
CA THR A 170 -11.34 1.34 -24.59
C THR A 170 -12.43 0.46 -25.19
N GLU A 171 -13.41 1.12 -25.80
CA GLU A 171 -14.43 0.49 -26.65
C GLU A 171 -13.81 -0.06 -27.93
#